data_AF-K9YXM7-F1
#
_entry.id   AF-K9YXM7-F1
#
_cell.length_a   1.000
_cell.length_b   1.000
_cell.length_c   1.000
_cell.angle_alpha   90.00
_cell.angle_beta   90.00
_cell.angle_gamma   90.00
#
_symmetry.space_group_name_H-M   'P 1'
#
loop_
_entity.id
_entity.type
_entity.pdbx_description
1 polymer ?
#
loop_
_entity_poly.entity_id
_entity_poly.type
_entity_poly.pdbx_seq_one_letter_code
_entity_poly.pdbx_strand_id
1 'polypeptide(L)'
;MHKKKAVKPLLFLNHLGIVAGLIDEIGLVEQINELVVEQPWEKVSPGHAVKAMILNGLGLFSSPLYLFPKFFEALPTEHLIGEGIQAEYLNDDRLGRVTVAKRTM
;
A
#
# COMPACT_ATOMS: atom_id res chain seq x y z
N MET A 1 -20.05 -7.85 21.22
CA MET A 1 -18.60 -7.97 21.54
C MET A 1 -17.78 -7.67 20.29
N HIS A 2 -17.45 -6.40 20.05
CA HIS A 2 -16.47 -6.04 19.02
C HIS A 2 -15.09 -6.12 19.67
N LYS A 3 -14.32 -7.16 19.34
CA LYS A 3 -12.90 -7.20 19.66
C LYS A 3 -12.26 -6.04 18.89
N LYS A 4 -11.88 -4.96 19.58
CA LYS A 4 -10.91 -4.00 19.04
C LYS A 4 -9.64 -4.82 18.78
N LYS A 5 -9.39 -5.21 17.53
CA LYS A 5 -8.09 -5.75 17.12
C LYS A 5 -7.07 -4.68 17.51
N ALA A 6 -6.13 -5.07 18.36
CA ALA A 6 -5.03 -4.20 18.72
C ALA A 6 -4.25 -3.88 17.44
N VAL A 7 -4.45 -2.68 16.91
CA VAL A 7 -3.54 -2.09 15.93
C VAL A 7 -2.22 -1.94 16.69
N LYS A 8 -1.26 -2.83 16.44
CA LYS A 8 0.10 -2.65 16.98
C LYS A 8 0.57 -1.28 16.49
N PRO A 9 1.04 -0.40 17.38
CA PRO A 9 1.43 0.94 16.98
C PRO A 9 2.51 0.85 15.92
N LEU A 10 2.22 1.41 14.74
CA LEU A 10 3.12 1.47 13.58
C LEU A 10 4.48 2.11 13.92
N LEU A 11 4.58 2.86 15.02
CA LEU A 11 5.83 3.44 15.55
C LEU A 11 7.00 2.45 15.67
N PHE A 12 6.74 1.14 15.80
CA PHE A 12 7.80 0.12 15.89
C PHE A 12 8.49 -0.22 14.55
N LEU A 13 8.12 0.43 13.45
CA LEU A 13 8.60 0.14 12.08
C LEU A 13 9.49 1.24 11.48
N ASN A 14 10.18 2.00 12.34
CA ASN A 14 11.01 3.14 11.95
C ASN A 14 10.21 4.21 11.19
N HIS A 15 10.86 4.94 10.27
CA HIS A 15 10.23 6.00 9.49
C HIS A 15 9.07 5.51 8.61
N LEU A 16 9.10 4.27 8.11
CA LEU A 16 8.03 3.71 7.28
C LEU A 16 6.71 3.56 8.04
N GLY A 17 6.78 3.18 9.33
CA GLY A 17 5.59 3.10 10.17
C GLY A 17 4.95 4.46 10.43
N ILE A 18 5.77 5.50 10.63
CA ILE A 18 5.28 6.88 10.80
C ILE A 18 4.57 7.34 9.53
N VAL A 19 5.18 7.14 8.37
CA VAL A 19 4.58 7.51 7.08
C VAL A 19 3.29 6.73 6.82
N ALA A 20 3.28 5.42 7.07
CA ALA A 20 2.08 4.59 6.91
C ALA A 20 0.94 5.09 7.81
N GLY A 21 1.25 5.43 9.07
CA GLY A 21 0.26 5.98 10.00
C GLY A 21 -0.28 7.34 9.56
N LEU A 22 0.57 8.22 9.03
CA LEU A 22 0.13 9.51 8.48
C LEU A 22 -0.77 9.34 7.26
N ILE A 23 -0.42 8.42 6.34
CA ILE A 23 -1.24 8.09 5.17
C ILE A 23 -2.65 7.64 5.60
N ASP A 24 -2.73 6.81 6.64
CA ASP A 24 -4.00 6.34 7.20
C ASP A 24 -4.76 7.46 7.90
N GLU A 25 -4.07 8.34 8.63
CA GLU A 25 -4.68 9.46 9.35
C GLU A 25 -5.33 10.49 8.42
N ILE A 26 -4.71 10.78 7.26
CA ILE A 26 -5.26 11.71 6.28
C ILE A 26 -6.33 11.07 5.35
N GLY A 27 -6.57 9.77 5.48
CA GLY A 27 -7.54 9.03 4.66
C GLY A 27 -7.16 8.96 3.17
N LEU A 28 -5.85 8.93 2.86
CA LEU A 28 -5.38 8.99 1.47
C LEU A 28 -5.79 7.74 0.67
N VAL A 29 -5.85 6.56 1.31
CA VAL A 29 -6.23 5.32 0.65
C VAL A 29 -7.66 5.41 0.13
N GLU A 30 -8.57 5.92 0.95
CA GLU A 30 -9.98 6.11 0.63
C GLU A 30 -10.15 7.14 -0.49
N GLN A 31 -9.47 8.29 -0.38
CA GLN A 31 -9.51 9.33 -1.41
C GLN A 31 -9.05 8.81 -2.78
N ILE A 32 -8.03 7.96 -2.83
CA ILE A 32 -7.56 7.38 -4.10
C ILE A 32 -8.55 6.34 -4.63
N ASN A 33 -9.13 5.51 -3.76
CA ASN A 33 -10.13 4.53 -4.16
C ASN A 33 -11.40 5.21 -4.73
N GLU A 34 -11.71 6.46 -4.33
CA GLU A 34 -12.79 7.26 -4.94
C GLU A 34 -12.46 7.77 -6.35
N LEU A 35 -11.16 8.00 -6.63
CA LEU A 35 -10.70 8.57 -7.90
C LEU A 35 -10.34 7.50 -8.95
N VAL A 36 -9.98 6.29 -8.51
CA VAL A 36 -9.53 5.21 -9.38
C VAL A 36 -10.43 4.00 -9.18
N VAL A 37 -11.11 3.59 -10.25
CA VAL A 37 -11.99 2.42 -10.23
C VAL A 37 -11.18 1.16 -9.98
N GLU A 38 -11.53 0.46 -8.90
CA GLU A 38 -11.02 -0.87 -8.59
C GLU A 38 -11.76 -1.93 -9.42
N GLN A 39 -11.01 -2.92 -9.92
CA GLN A 39 -11.61 -4.06 -10.61
C GLN A 39 -11.88 -5.21 -9.63
N PRO A 40 -12.99 -5.97 -9.76
CA PRO A 40 -13.37 -7.00 -8.78
C PRO A 40 -12.35 -8.12 -8.55
N TRP A 41 -11.42 -8.35 -9.47
CA TRP A 41 -10.38 -9.37 -9.39
C TRP A 41 -9.05 -8.86 -8.82
N GLU A 42 -8.93 -7.55 -8.55
CA GLU A 42 -7.72 -6.98 -7.97
C GLU A 42 -7.66 -7.32 -6.47
N LYS A 43 -6.53 -7.87 -6.03
CA LYS A 43 -6.30 -8.22 -4.62
C LYS A 43 -5.88 -7.03 -3.75
N VAL A 44 -5.53 -5.91 -4.38
CA VAL A 44 -4.98 -4.72 -3.75
C VAL A 44 -5.71 -3.53 -4.33
N SER A 45 -6.33 -2.71 -3.50
CA SER A 45 -7.04 -1.53 -3.99
C SER A 45 -6.07 -0.47 -4.55
N PRO A 46 -6.53 0.44 -5.42
CA PRO A 46 -5.69 1.51 -5.95
C PRO A 46 -5.00 2.34 -4.86
N GLY A 47 -5.72 2.71 -3.81
CA GLY A 47 -5.18 3.44 -2.66
C GLY A 47 -4.10 2.67 -1.91
N HIS A 48 -4.29 1.37 -1.68
CA HIS A 48 -3.27 0.52 -1.05
C HIS A 48 -2.02 0.37 -1.93
N ALA A 49 -2.19 0.27 -3.25
CA ALA A 49 -1.07 0.23 -4.18
C ALA A 49 -0.27 1.54 -4.15
N VAL A 50 -0.93 2.71 -4.11
CA VAL A 50 -0.23 4.00 -3.99
C VAL A 50 0.44 4.16 -2.63
N LYS A 51 -0.20 3.73 -1.53
CA LYS A 51 0.44 3.67 -0.21
C LYS A 51 1.73 2.84 -0.26
N ALA A 52 1.71 1.69 -0.91
CA ALA A 52 2.90 0.88 -1.11
C ALA A 52 3.97 1.60 -1.95
N MET A 53 3.59 2.36 -2.98
CA MET A 53 4.53 3.14 -3.79
C MET A 53 5.22 4.24 -2.98
N ILE A 54 4.49 4.94 -2.13
CA ILE A 54 5.04 5.98 -1.26
C ILE A 54 6.04 5.37 -0.28
N LEU A 55 5.66 4.26 0.40
CA LEU A 55 6.54 3.58 1.34
C LEU A 55 7.78 3.00 0.66
N ASN A 56 7.63 2.43 -0.53
CA ASN A 56 8.77 1.96 -1.32
C ASN A 56 9.68 3.10 -1.77
N GLY A 57 9.14 4.21 -2.26
CA GLY A 57 9.93 5.37 -2.69
C GLY A 57 10.70 6.05 -1.55
N LEU A 58 10.21 5.94 -0.31
CA LEU A 58 10.88 6.45 0.89
C LEU A 58 11.84 5.44 1.53
N GLY A 59 11.58 4.13 1.36
CA GLY A 59 12.39 3.05 1.92
C GLY A 59 13.51 2.51 1.02
N LEU A 60 13.32 2.54 -0.31
CA LEU A 60 14.34 2.26 -1.33
C LEU A 60 14.49 3.47 -2.24
N PHE A 61 15.47 4.31 -1.94
CA PHE A 61 15.93 5.27 -2.93
C PHE A 61 16.48 4.50 -4.15
N SER A 62 15.98 4.84 -5.35
CA SER A 62 16.52 4.45 -6.68
C SER A 62 16.56 2.96 -7.06
N SER A 63 15.65 2.12 -6.57
CA SER A 63 15.58 0.71 -7.01
C SER A 63 14.53 0.46 -8.10
N PRO A 64 14.79 -0.45 -9.07
CA PRO A 64 13.82 -0.81 -10.12
C PRO A 64 12.50 -1.39 -9.57
N LEU A 65 11.40 -1.19 -10.30
CA LEU A 65 10.04 -1.65 -9.93
C LEU A 65 9.92 -3.17 -9.74
N TYR A 66 10.75 -4.00 -10.38
CA TYR A 66 10.71 -5.45 -10.18
C TYR A 66 11.21 -5.90 -8.79
N LEU A 67 11.90 -5.02 -8.03
CA LEU A 67 12.33 -5.28 -6.65
C LEU A 67 11.26 -4.93 -5.61
N PHE A 68 10.11 -4.44 -6.05
CA PHE A 68 9.04 -3.96 -5.19
C PHE A 68 8.45 -5.07 -4.29
N PRO A 69 8.16 -6.30 -4.79
CA PRO A 69 7.74 -7.39 -3.92
C PRO A 69 8.81 -7.74 -2.86
N LYS A 70 10.09 -7.77 -3.25
CA LYS A 70 11.21 -8.11 -2.35
C LYS A 70 11.41 -7.12 -1.22
N PHE A 71 11.09 -5.84 -1.45
CA PHE A 71 11.10 -4.84 -0.38
C PHE A 71 10.08 -5.18 0.71
N PHE A 72 8.89 -5.59 0.30
CA PHE A 72 7.79 -5.90 1.21
C PHE A 72 7.94 -7.29 1.88
N GLU A 73 8.66 -8.23 1.28
CA GLU A 73 9.00 -9.52 1.92
C GLU A 73 9.76 -9.35 3.25
N ALA A 74 10.62 -8.33 3.35
CA ALA A 74 11.40 -8.04 4.55
C ALA A 74 10.63 -7.20 5.60
N LEU A 75 9.38 -6.81 5.30
CA LEU A 75 8.57 -5.90 6.10
C LEU A 75 7.26 -6.57 6.54
N PRO A 76 6.64 -6.10 7.64
CA PRO A 76 5.30 -6.56 8.02
C PRO A 76 4.24 -5.94 7.10
N THR A 77 4.14 -6.46 5.87
CA THR A 77 3.34 -5.90 4.77
C THR A 77 1.88 -5.68 5.15
N GLU A 78 1.24 -6.66 5.81
CA GLU A 78 -0.17 -6.51 6.22
C GLU A 78 -0.38 -5.37 7.21
N HIS A 79 0.62 -5.05 8.04
CA HIS A 79 0.50 -3.96 9.01
C HIS A 79 0.75 -2.61 8.35
N LEU A 80 1.68 -2.53 7.40
CA LEU A 80 2.04 -1.29 6.72
C LEU A 80 1.05 -0.91 5.64
N ILE A 81 0.54 -1.88 4.89
CA ILE A 81 -0.32 -1.63 3.73
C ILE A 81 -1.78 -1.76 4.13
N GLY A 82 -2.22 -2.97 4.46
CA GLY A 82 -3.58 -3.27 4.86
C GLY A 82 -3.80 -4.77 5.11
N GLU A 83 -4.87 -5.11 5.81
CA GLU A 83 -5.18 -6.50 6.18
C GLU A 83 -5.33 -7.40 4.95
N GLY A 84 -4.65 -8.55 4.95
CA GLY A 84 -4.71 -9.55 3.86
C GLY A 84 -3.84 -9.22 2.64
N ILE A 85 -3.11 -8.09 2.65
CA ILE A 85 -2.20 -7.73 1.56
C ILE A 85 -0.85 -8.41 1.75
N GLN A 86 -0.48 -9.22 0.77
CA GLN A 86 0.81 -9.93 0.73
C GLN A 86 1.79 -9.23 -0.20
N ALA A 87 3.09 -9.37 0.07
CA ALA A 87 4.16 -8.76 -0.73
C ALA A 87 4.09 -9.17 -2.22
N GLU A 88 3.72 -10.42 -2.50
CA GLU A 88 3.54 -10.94 -3.86
C GLU A 88 2.44 -10.22 -4.67
N TYR A 89 1.48 -9.58 -4.01
CA TYR A 89 0.42 -8.81 -4.68
C TYR A 89 0.89 -7.41 -5.11
N LEU A 90 2.03 -6.95 -4.59
CA LEU A 90 2.63 -5.64 -4.86
C LEU A 90 3.66 -5.75 -5.99
N ASN A 91 3.21 -6.22 -7.15
CA ASN A 91 4.04 -6.39 -8.35
C ASN A 91 3.84 -5.26 -9.38
N ASP A 92 4.77 -5.16 -10.32
CA ASP A 92 4.78 -4.16 -11.40
C ASP A 92 3.50 -4.15 -12.24
N ASP A 93 2.89 -5.31 -12.51
CA ASP A 93 1.59 -5.39 -13.19
C ASP A 93 0.48 -4.64 -12.42
N ARG A 94 0.38 -4.86 -11.11
CA ARG A 94 -0.61 -4.17 -10.27
C ARG A 94 -0.34 -2.67 -10.25
N LEU A 95 0.91 -2.29 -10.04
CA LEU A 95 1.35 -0.90 -9.93
C LEU A 95 1.16 -0.13 -11.24
N GLY A 96 1.50 -0.75 -12.38
CA GLY A 96 1.32 -0.19 -13.72
C GLY A 96 -0.14 0.04 -14.06
N ARG A 97 -1.06 -0.84 -13.64
CA ARG A 97 -2.49 -0.62 -13.83
C ARG A 97 -3.01 0.61 -13.09
N VAL A 98 -2.50 0.91 -11.90
CA VAL A 98 -2.90 2.11 -11.13
C VAL A 98 -2.38 3.39 -11.78
N THR A 99 -1.14 3.40 -12.28
CA THR A 99 -0.54 4.61 -12.87
C THR A 99 -1.01 4.90 -14.29
N VAL A 100 -1.42 3.87 -15.03
CA VAL A 100 -1.98 3.99 -16.39
C VAL A 100 -3.51 4.10 -16.37
N ALA A 101 -4.15 4.01 -15.19
CA ALA A 101 -5.60 4.08 -15.03
C ALA A 101 -6.15 5.32 -15.74
N LYS A 102 -6.80 5.10 -16.88
CA LYS A 102 -7.47 6.16 -17.64
C LYS A 102 -8.68 6.58 -16.83
N ARG A 103 -8.78 7.87 -16.53
CA ARG A 103 -9.98 8.52 -16.01
C ARG A 103 -11.15 8.10 -16.90
N THR A 104 -11.93 7.15 -16.42
CA THR A 104 -13.11 6.66 -17.14
C THR A 104 -14.22 7.64 -16.74
N MET A 105 -14.51 8.57 -17.64
CA MET A 105 -15.68 9.44 -17.57
C MET A 105 -16.93 8.67 -17.92
#